data_AF-A0A915YDU0-F1
#
_entry.id   AF-A0A915YDU0-F1
#
_cell.length_a   1.000
_cell.length_b   1.000
_cell.length_c   1.000
_cell.angle_alpha   90.00
_cell.angle_beta   90.00
_cell.angle_gamma   90.00
#
_symmetry.space_group_name_H-M   'P 1'
#
loop_
_entity.id
_entity.type
_entity.pdbx_description
1 polymer ?
#
loop_
_entity_poly.entity_id
_entity_poly.type
_entity_poly.pdbx_seq_one_letter_code
_entity_poly.pdbx_strand_id
1 'polypeptide(L)'
;MKTQKEFDLSSGNKYQLIQIKKSLIPNYYLLTFPKNQGQPTSEEVTEMLQLGINHAQSIAYDLLNDKEAFSILYSGYSARREKGWHVHIVLLGNRWKKAWLYIVLSAKNLLQALRLRKDDAPRLNAK
;
A
#
# COMPACT_ATOMS: atom_id res chain seq x y z
N MET A 1 -16.67 -4.98 1.71
CA MET A 1 -16.49 -5.89 0.57
C MET A 1 -15.22 -5.46 -0.15
N LYS A 2 -14.22 -6.34 -0.25
CA LYS A 2 -12.97 -6.08 -0.96
C LYS A 2 -13.14 -6.59 -2.39
N THR A 3 -12.77 -5.80 -3.39
CA THR A 3 -12.64 -6.30 -4.77
C THR A 3 -11.18 -6.67 -4.96
N GLN A 4 -10.90 -7.91 -5.31
CA GLN A 4 -9.55 -8.45 -5.46
C GLN A 4 -9.35 -8.94 -6.89
N LYS A 5 -8.24 -8.55 -7.50
CA LYS A 5 -7.77 -9.08 -8.78
C LYS A 5 -6.43 -9.77 -8.56
N GLU A 6 -6.21 -10.89 -9.23
CA GLU A 6 -4.97 -11.66 -9.21
C GLU A 6 -4.28 -11.58 -10.56
N PHE A 7 -2.95 -11.58 -10.51
CA PHE A 7 -2.09 -11.47 -11.68
C PHE A 7 -0.86 -12.33 -11.48
N ASP A 8 -0.32 -12.86 -12.57
CA ASP A 8 0.88 -13.69 -12.55
C ASP A 8 2.14 -12.81 -12.63
N LEU A 9 3.21 -13.27 -11.99
CA LEU A 9 4.57 -12.75 -12.09
C LEU A 9 5.39 -13.62 -13.05
N SER A 10 6.49 -13.07 -13.55
CA SER A 10 7.46 -13.80 -14.36
C SER A 10 8.03 -15.05 -13.69
N SER A 11 8.06 -15.07 -12.35
CA SER A 11 8.50 -16.22 -11.54
C SER A 11 7.48 -17.38 -11.49
N GLY A 12 6.26 -17.18 -11.98
CA GLY A 12 5.14 -18.11 -11.84
C GLY A 12 4.37 -17.97 -10.53
N ASN A 13 4.85 -17.15 -9.59
CA ASN A 13 4.06 -16.74 -8.42
C ASN A 13 3.01 -15.70 -8.81
N LYS A 14 2.08 -15.42 -7.90
CA LYS A 14 1.00 -14.45 -8.09
C LYS A 14 1.12 -13.24 -7.18
N TYR A 15 0.61 -12.11 -7.65
CA TYR A 15 0.33 -10.94 -6.82
C TYR A 15 -1.14 -10.54 -6.92
N GLN A 16 -1.59 -9.78 -5.92
CA GLN A 16 -2.98 -9.34 -5.79
C GLN A 16 -3.06 -7.82 -5.76
N LEU A 17 -4.07 -7.27 -6.44
CA LEU A 17 -4.48 -5.88 -6.32
C LEU A 17 -5.86 -5.83 -5.66
N ILE A 18 -5.93 -5.24 -4.48
CA ILE A 18 -7.11 -5.27 -3.61
C ILE A 18 -7.62 -3.85 -3.38
N GLN A 19 -8.86 -3.56 -3.77
CA GLN A 19 -9.52 -2.29 -3.45
C GLN A 19 -10.13 -2.32 -2.04
N ILE A 20 -9.76 -1.35 -1.21
CA ILE A 20 -10.24 -1.21 0.17
C ILE A 20 -11.40 -0.21 0.23
N LYS A 21 -12.64 -0.72 0.16
CA LYS A 21 -13.85 0.12 0.11
C LYS A 21 -14.27 0.76 1.45
N LYS A 22 -13.92 0.17 2.60
CA LYS A 22 -14.29 0.67 3.94
C LYS A 22 -13.10 1.35 4.64
N SER A 23 -12.43 2.26 3.95
CA SER A 23 -11.30 3.02 4.49
C SER A 23 -11.68 4.48 4.66
N LEU A 24 -11.13 5.13 5.70
CA LEU A 24 -11.17 6.59 5.84
C LEU A 24 -10.44 7.29 4.68
N ILE A 25 -9.57 6.55 3.98
CA ILE A 25 -8.84 7.01 2.80
C ILE A 25 -9.62 6.54 1.56
N PRO A 26 -10.15 7.47 0.74
CA PRO A 26 -10.87 7.11 -0.49
C PRO A 26 -9.92 6.53 -1.55
N ASN A 27 -10.46 5.77 -2.50
CA ASN A 27 -9.72 5.22 -3.65
C ASN A 27 -8.39 4.55 -3.27
N TYR A 28 -8.47 3.72 -2.25
CA TYR A 28 -7.33 3.06 -1.63
C TYR A 28 -7.22 1.62 -2.09
N TYR A 29 -6.04 1.27 -2.59
CA TYR A 29 -5.70 -0.05 -3.09
C TYR A 29 -4.48 -0.59 -2.35
N LEU A 30 -4.41 -1.92 -2.29
CA LEU A 30 -3.31 -2.66 -1.72
C LEU A 30 -2.78 -3.61 -2.78
N LEU A 31 -1.51 -3.46 -3.13
CA LEU A 31 -0.76 -4.43 -3.89
C LEU A 31 -0.15 -5.41 -2.88
N THR A 32 -0.41 -6.70 -2.98
CA THR A 32 0.05 -7.69 -2.00
C THR A 32 0.65 -8.91 -2.65
N PHE A 33 1.69 -9.45 -2.00
CA PHE A 33 2.17 -10.80 -2.24
C PHE A 33 1.45 -11.77 -1.29
N PRO A 34 0.66 -12.73 -1.81
CA PRO A 34 -0.05 -13.71 -1.00
C PRO A 34 0.87 -14.47 -0.04
N LYS A 35 0.52 -14.51 1.26
CA LYS A 35 1.36 -15.09 2.32
C LYS A 35 1.61 -16.59 2.17
N ASN A 36 0.72 -17.30 1.47
CA ASN A 36 0.85 -18.72 1.19
C ASN A 36 2.00 -19.05 0.22
N GLN A 37 2.54 -18.07 -0.48
CA GLN A 37 3.72 -18.21 -1.36
C GLN A 37 5.03 -17.79 -0.67
N GLY A 38 4.98 -17.46 0.63
CA GLY A 38 6.17 -17.04 1.39
C GLY A 38 6.47 -15.54 1.30
N GLN A 39 7.74 -15.19 1.18
CA GLN A 39 8.20 -13.81 0.94
C GLN A 39 8.65 -13.66 -0.51
N PRO A 40 8.39 -12.52 -1.16
CA PRO A 40 8.85 -12.29 -2.52
C PRO A 40 10.37 -12.10 -2.56
N THR A 41 11.00 -12.50 -3.67
CA THR A 41 12.40 -12.19 -3.97
C THR A 41 12.59 -10.71 -4.33
N SER A 42 13.84 -10.24 -4.43
CA SER A 42 14.16 -8.87 -4.87
C SER A 42 13.63 -8.57 -6.28
N GLU A 43 13.68 -9.56 -7.17
CA GLU A 43 13.23 -9.47 -8.55
C GLU A 43 11.70 -9.35 -8.59
N GLU A 44 11.00 -10.19 -7.84
CA GLU A 44 9.54 -10.15 -7.70
C GLU A 44 9.06 -8.84 -7.09
N VAL A 45 9.79 -8.29 -6.09
CA VAL A 45 9.47 -6.99 -5.51
C VAL A 45 9.60 -5.88 -6.56
N THR A 46 10.65 -5.91 -7.37
CA THR A 46 10.88 -4.94 -8.45
C THR A 46 9.78 -5.03 -9.50
N GLU A 47 9.49 -6.24 -9.96
CA GLU A 47 8.44 -6.51 -10.95
C GLU A 47 7.06 -6.05 -10.43
N MET A 48 6.70 -6.44 -9.21
CA MET A 48 5.44 -6.02 -8.58
C MET A 48 5.34 -4.50 -8.44
N LEU A 49 6.42 -3.80 -8.05
CA LEU A 49 6.39 -2.35 -7.95
C LEU A 49 6.13 -1.70 -9.32
N GLN A 50 6.80 -2.16 -10.37
CA GLN A 50 6.60 -1.68 -11.73
C GLN A 50 5.17 -1.94 -12.22
N LEU A 51 4.69 -3.18 -12.08
CA LEU A 51 3.33 -3.55 -12.46
C LEU A 51 2.29 -2.78 -11.62
N GLY A 52 2.54 -2.60 -10.32
CA GLY A 52 1.70 -1.83 -9.42
C GLY A 52 1.58 -0.37 -9.80
N ILE A 53 2.69 0.27 -10.25
CA ILE A 53 2.68 1.63 -10.80
C ILE A 53 1.83 1.69 -12.06
N ASN A 54 2.00 0.74 -12.99
CA ASN A 54 1.22 0.69 -14.23
C ASN A 54 -0.29 0.57 -13.95
N HIS A 55 -0.67 -0.30 -13.00
CA HIS A 55 -2.07 -0.40 -12.55
C HIS A 55 -2.56 0.90 -11.91
N ALA A 56 -1.74 1.53 -11.07
CA ALA A 56 -2.09 2.81 -10.45
C ALA A 56 -2.35 3.89 -11.50
N GLN A 57 -1.49 4.01 -12.52
CA GLN A 57 -1.64 4.95 -13.63
C GLN A 57 -2.93 4.70 -14.42
N SER A 58 -3.22 3.44 -14.76
CA SER A 58 -4.45 3.09 -15.48
C SER A 58 -5.69 3.50 -14.68
N ILE A 59 -5.75 3.11 -13.40
CA ILE A 59 -6.92 3.38 -12.56
C ILE A 59 -7.04 4.89 -12.26
N ALA A 60 -5.92 5.59 -12.08
CA ALA A 60 -5.91 7.04 -11.89
C ALA A 60 -6.47 7.76 -13.12
N TYR A 61 -6.06 7.34 -14.33
CA TYR A 61 -6.60 7.88 -15.56
C TYR A 61 -8.10 7.62 -15.69
N ASP A 62 -8.55 6.39 -15.48
CA ASP A 62 -9.96 6.02 -15.61
C ASP A 62 -10.88 6.80 -14.64
N LEU A 63 -10.39 7.11 -13.44
CA LEU A 63 -11.21 7.74 -12.39
C LEU A 63 -11.02 9.25 -12.25
N LEU A 64 -9.85 9.77 -12.62
CA LEU A 64 -9.45 11.16 -12.37
C LEU A 64 -9.01 11.88 -13.65
N ASN A 65 -8.96 11.19 -14.80
CA ASN A 65 -8.43 11.69 -16.06
C ASN A 65 -6.98 12.21 -15.95
N ASP A 66 -6.21 11.63 -15.03
CA ASP A 66 -4.81 11.97 -14.78
C ASP A 66 -4.06 10.70 -14.33
N LYS A 67 -3.07 10.27 -15.14
CA LYS A 67 -2.28 9.07 -14.87
C LYS A 67 -1.40 9.22 -13.64
N GLU A 68 -1.02 10.43 -13.27
CA GLU A 68 -0.06 10.70 -12.20
C GLU A 68 -0.73 11.07 -10.87
N ALA A 69 -2.08 11.07 -10.82
CA ALA A 69 -2.87 11.43 -9.64
C ALA A 69 -2.93 10.30 -8.59
N PHE A 70 -1.79 9.76 -8.18
CA PHE A 70 -1.68 8.73 -7.16
C PHE A 70 -0.46 8.92 -6.25
N SER A 71 -0.41 8.12 -5.19
CA SER A 71 0.75 8.03 -4.29
C SER A 71 0.94 6.60 -3.85
N ILE A 72 2.21 6.20 -3.76
CA ILE A 72 2.63 4.89 -3.31
C ILE A 72 3.30 5.02 -1.95
N LEU A 73 2.88 4.22 -0.99
CA LEU A 73 3.55 4.09 0.30
C LEU A 73 4.12 2.67 0.39
N TYR A 74 5.45 2.60 0.32
CA TYR A 74 6.22 1.39 0.51
C TYR A 74 6.81 1.39 1.91
N SER A 75 6.59 0.31 2.66
CA SER A 75 7.20 0.10 3.96
C SER A 75 8.06 -1.15 3.90
N GLY A 76 9.29 -1.07 4.41
CA GLY A 76 10.15 -2.26 4.57
C GLY A 76 9.56 -3.25 5.58
N TYR A 77 10.06 -4.49 5.57
CA TYR A 77 9.48 -5.59 6.36
C TYR A 77 9.28 -5.24 7.84
N SER A 78 10.32 -4.72 8.51
CA SER A 78 10.28 -4.39 9.94
C SER A 78 9.39 -3.21 10.28
N ALA A 79 9.04 -2.35 9.32
CA ALA A 79 8.16 -1.20 9.56
C ALA A 79 6.67 -1.56 9.43
N ARG A 80 6.34 -2.81 9.09
CA ARG A 80 4.96 -3.26 8.87
C ARG A 80 4.39 -3.86 10.14
N ARG A 81 3.10 -3.57 10.39
CA ARG A 81 2.33 -4.25 11.43
C ARG A 81 1.94 -5.67 11.04
N GLU A 82 1.54 -5.89 9.79
CA GLU A 82 1.15 -7.21 9.29
C GLU A 82 2.32 -7.89 8.60
N LYS A 83 2.62 -9.12 9.03
CA LYS A 83 3.62 -9.99 8.38
C LYS A 83 3.13 -10.36 6.98
N GLY A 84 3.76 -9.81 5.95
CA GLY A 84 3.41 -10.02 4.54
C GLY A 84 3.84 -8.83 3.68
N TRP A 85 4.30 -9.09 2.46
CA TRP A 85 4.68 -8.02 1.56
C TRP A 85 3.46 -7.34 0.96
N HIS A 86 3.41 -6.01 1.12
CA HIS A 86 2.34 -5.19 0.60
C HIS A 86 2.79 -3.76 0.39
N VAL A 87 2.11 -3.10 -0.55
CA VAL A 87 2.30 -1.70 -0.92
C VAL A 87 0.95 -1.02 -0.99
N HIS A 88 0.90 0.16 -0.42
CA HIS A 88 -0.30 0.99 -0.39
C HIS A 88 -0.32 1.91 -1.60
N ILE A 89 -1.40 1.88 -2.37
CA ILE A 89 -1.62 2.77 -3.52
C ILE A 89 -2.85 3.61 -3.21
N VAL A 90 -2.72 4.93 -3.21
CA VAL A 90 -3.81 5.86 -2.92
C VAL A 90 -3.98 6.82 -4.09
N LEU A 91 -5.18 6.90 -4.65
CA LEU A 91 -5.46 7.87 -5.72
C LEU A 91 -5.83 9.23 -5.10
N LEU A 92 -5.11 10.27 -5.49
CA LEU A 92 -5.16 11.60 -4.86
C LEU A 92 -5.46 12.67 -5.93
N GLY A 93 -6.72 12.79 -6.32
CA GLY A 93 -7.12 13.75 -7.35
C GLY A 93 -7.10 15.24 -6.95
N ASN A 94 -6.79 15.59 -5.69
CA ASN A 94 -6.61 16.99 -5.28
C ASN A 94 -5.82 17.14 -3.97
N ARG A 95 -5.40 18.37 -3.67
CA ARG A 95 -4.62 18.70 -2.46
C ARG A 95 -5.38 18.40 -1.16
N TRP A 96 -6.70 18.55 -1.14
CA TRP A 96 -7.52 18.26 0.04
C TRP A 96 -7.54 16.77 0.40
N LYS A 97 -7.68 15.88 -0.60
CA LYS A 97 -7.59 14.43 -0.41
C LYS A 97 -6.21 14.02 0.08
N LYS A 98 -5.15 14.68 -0.42
CA LYS A 98 -3.77 14.46 0.04
C LYS A 98 -3.56 14.92 1.49
N ALA A 99 -4.07 16.10 1.86
CA ALA A 99 -4.05 16.58 3.23
C ALA A 99 -4.83 15.64 4.17
N TRP A 100 -6.02 15.18 3.75
CA TRP A 100 -6.82 14.21 4.50
C TRP A 100 -6.09 12.89 4.73
N LEU A 101 -5.42 12.35 3.69
CA LEU A 101 -4.54 11.19 3.83
C LEU A 101 -3.52 11.42 4.94
N TYR A 102 -2.83 12.56 4.94
CA TYR A 102 -1.83 12.87 5.96
C TYR A 102 -2.44 13.03 7.35
N ILE A 103 -3.60 13.66 7.49
CA ILE A 103 -4.31 13.74 8.77
C ILE A 103 -4.64 12.35 9.31
N VAL A 104 -5.19 11.46 8.47
CA VAL A 104 -5.53 10.09 8.87
C VAL A 104 -4.29 9.29 9.28
N LEU A 105 -3.18 9.43 8.54
CA LEU A 105 -1.91 8.76 8.87
C LEU A 105 -1.30 9.32 10.17
N SER A 106 -1.26 10.64 10.32
CA SER A 106 -0.76 11.31 11.52
C SER A 106 -1.59 10.95 12.75
N ALA A 107 -2.92 10.91 12.64
CA ALA A 107 -3.79 10.47 13.73
C ALA A 107 -3.50 9.01 14.14
N LYS A 108 -3.30 8.10 13.17
CA LYS A 108 -2.90 6.71 13.46
C LYS A 108 -1.57 6.65 14.21
N ASN A 109 -0.59 7.46 13.82
CA ASN A 109 0.71 7.53 14.48
C ASN A 109 0.62 8.16 15.87
N LEU A 110 -0.21 9.19 16.06
CA LEU A 110 -0.45 9.81 17.36
C LEU A 110 -1.06 8.82 18.36
N LEU A 111 -2.06 8.04 17.92
CA LEU A 111 -2.65 6.97 18.74
C LEU A 111 -1.61 5.92 19.14
N GLN A 112 -0.65 5.62 18.26
CA GLN A 112 0.46 4.71 18.57
C GLN A 112 1.43 5.34 19.59
N ALA A 113 1.80 6.60 19.43
CA ALA A 113 2.67 7.33 20.37
C ALA A 113 2.05 7.40 21.77
N LEU A 114 0.73 7.59 21.85
CA LEU A 114 -0.04 7.59 23.10
C LEU A 114 -0.30 6.18 23.66
N ARG A 115 0.24 5.12 23.04
CA ARG A 115 0.03 3.70 23.41
C ARG A 115 -1.44 3.22 23.38
N LEU A 116 -2.33 3.99 22.76
CA LEU A 116 -3.71 3.59 22.49
C LEU A 116 -3.80 2.56 21.36
N ARG A 117 -2.69 2.35 20.64
CA ARG A 117 -2.51 1.33 19.61
C ARG A 117 -1.11 0.70 19.73
N LYS A 118 -1.03 -0.63 19.64
CA LYS A 118 0.24 -1.40 19.68
C LYS A 118 0.58 -1.95 18.28
N ASP A 119 1.75 -1.57 17.76
CA ASP A 119 2.35 -2.09 16.53
C ASP A 119 3.84 -2.45 16.82
N ASP A 120 4.41 -3.43 16.11
CA ASP A 120 5.78 -3.96 16.30
C ASP A 120 6.85 -3.03 15.67
N ALA A 121 6.87 -1.76 16.06
CA ALA A 121 7.80 -0.80 15.47
C ALA A 121 9.25 -1.02 15.94
N PRO A 122 10.24 -1.01 15.03
CA PRO A 122 11.66 -1.09 15.38
C PRO A 122 12.06 0.17 16.15
N ARG A 123 12.86 0.02 17.20
CA ARG A 123 13.40 1.14 17.97
C ARG A 123 14.76 1.52 17.41
N LEU A 124 15.02 2.82 17.31
CA LEU A 124 16.38 3.30 17.06
C LEU A 124 17.25 2.86 18.23
N ASN A 125 18.35 2.18 17.93
CA ASN A 125 19.39 1.97 18.92
C ASN A 125 20.07 3.31 19.14
N ALA A 126 19.78 3.97 20.26
CA ALA A 126 20.62 5.05 20.74
C ALA A 126 21.98 4.44 21.06
N LYS A 127 22.95 4.66 20.16
CA LYS A 127 24.36 4.55 20.51
C LYS A 127 24.79 5.86 21.12
#